data_AF-Q2A0L7-F1
#
_entry.id   AF-Q2A0L7-F1
#
_cell.length_a   1.000
_cell.length_b   1.000
_cell.length_c   1.000
_cell.angle_alpha   90.00
_cell.angle_beta   90.00
_cell.angle_gamma   90.00
#
_symmetry.space_group_name_H-M   'P 1'
#
loop_
_entity.id
_entity.type
_entity.pdbx_description
1 polymer ?
#
loop_
_entity_poly.entity_id
_entity_poly.type
_entity_poly.pdbx_seq_one_letter_code
_entity_poly.pdbx_strand_id
1 'polypeptide(L)' 'DPKPRWNPRPEQIRILEAIFNSGMVNPPRDEIPRIRMRLQEYGQVGDANVFYWFQNRKSRSKNKQ' A
#
# COMPACT_ATOMS: atom_id res chain seq x y z
N ASP A 1 7.57 -5.31 -22.74
CA ASP A 1 6.21 -5.07 -22.23
C ASP A 1 6.18 -4.19 -21.00
N PRO A 2 5.30 -3.18 -20.93
CA PRO A 2 5.07 -2.43 -19.70
C PRO A 2 4.50 -3.37 -18.63
N LYS A 3 5.04 -3.27 -17.41
CA LYS A 3 4.58 -4.09 -16.27
C LYS A 3 3.09 -3.81 -16.03
N PRO A 4 2.23 -4.84 -15.94
CA PRO A 4 0.80 -4.64 -15.73
C PRO A 4 0.55 -3.82 -14.47
N ARG A 5 -0.35 -2.83 -14.60
CA ARG A 5 -0.70 -1.94 -13.50
C ARG A 5 -1.39 -2.75 -12.40
N TRP A 6 -0.92 -2.56 -11.17
CA TRP A 6 -1.55 -3.22 -10.03
C TRP A 6 -2.95 -2.67 -9.78
N ASN A 7 -3.92 -3.58 -9.73
CA ASN A 7 -5.30 -3.30 -9.36
C ASN A 7 -5.59 -3.97 -8.00
N PRO A 8 -5.48 -3.25 -6.87
CA PRO A 8 -5.63 -3.84 -5.55
C PRO A 8 -7.06 -4.33 -5.31
N ARG A 9 -7.21 -5.47 -4.64
CA ARG A 9 -8.53 -5.96 -4.21
C ARG A 9 -9.08 -5.12 -3.05
N PRO A 10 -10.41 -5.09 -2.83
CA PRO A 10 -11.01 -4.38 -1.70
C PRO A 10 -10.40 -4.74 -0.34
N GLU A 11 -10.06 -6.02 -0.13
CA GLU A 11 -9.42 -6.52 1.09
C GLU A 11 -8.02 -5.93 1.27
N GLN A 12 -7.24 -5.87 0.20
CA GLN A 12 -5.91 -5.26 0.21
C GLN A 12 -5.99 -3.77 0.54
N ILE A 13 -6.98 -3.06 -0.02
CA ILE A 13 -7.23 -1.65 0.28
C ILE A 13 -7.57 -1.47 1.76
N ARG A 14 -8.50 -2.27 2.31
CA ARG A 14 -8.89 -2.18 3.73
C ARG A 14 -7.71 -2.36 4.68
N ILE A 15 -6.81 -3.30 4.38
CA ILE A 15 -5.61 -3.54 5.19
C ILE A 15 -4.65 -2.34 5.11
N LEU A 16 -4.39 -1.84 3.90
CA LEU A 16 -3.54 -0.66 3.69
C LEU A 16 -4.09 0.58 4.40
N GLU A 17 -5.40 0.82 4.31
CA GLU A 17 -6.07 1.93 5.01
C GLU A 17 -6.03 1.78 6.53
N ALA A 18 -6.24 0.57 7.06
CA ALA A 18 -6.13 0.31 8.49
C ALA A 18 -4.73 0.64 9.02
N ILE A 19 -3.67 0.23 8.30
CA ILE A 19 -2.27 0.53 8.66
C ILE A 19 -1.99 2.04 8.56
N PHE A 20 -2.46 2.69 7.50
CA PHE A 20 -2.28 4.14 7.35
C PHE A 20 -2.97 4.92 8.47
N ASN A 21 -4.21 4.54 8.80
CA ASN A 21 -5.02 5.19 9.83
C ASN A 21 -4.51 4.92 11.25
N SER A 22 -3.72 3.86 11.46
CA SER A 22 -3.02 3.63 12.75
C SER A 22 -1.79 4.53 12.94
N GLY A 23 -1.50 5.43 11.99
CA GLY A 23 -0.39 6.39 12.06
C GLY A 23 0.84 6.01 11.24
N MET A 24 0.91 4.80 10.68
CA MET A 24 2.01 4.37 9.82
C MET A 24 1.82 4.91 8.40
N VAL A 25 2.07 6.21 8.21
CA VAL A 25 1.88 6.90 6.92
C VAL A 25 3.09 6.77 5.97
N ASN A 26 4.22 6.28 6.46
CA ASN A 26 5.45 6.04 5.71
C ASN A 26 6.17 4.80 6.26
N PRO A 27 5.80 3.59 5.80
CA PRO A 27 6.41 2.35 6.29
C PRO A 27 7.92 2.34 5.97
N PRO A 28 8.79 1.97 6.93
CA PRO A 28 10.21 1.77 6.66
C PRO A 28 10.43 0.57 5.72
N ARG A 29 11.64 0.45 5.14
CA ARG A 29 11.91 -0.54 4.07
C ARG A 29 11.71 -1.98 4.51
N ASP A 30 11.94 -2.28 5.77
CA ASP A 30 11.76 -3.60 6.40
C ASP A 30 10.28 -3.94 6.67
N GLU A 31 9.44 -2.93 6.85
CA GLU A 31 7.99 -3.12 6.98
C GLU A 31 7.30 -3.38 5.63
N ILE A 32 7.85 -2.88 4.52
CA ILE A 32 7.26 -3.08 3.19
C ILE A 32 7.06 -4.58 2.85
N PRO A 33 8.07 -5.46 2.97
CA PRO A 33 7.90 -6.90 2.77
C PRO A 33 6.88 -7.55 3.71
N ARG A 34 6.79 -7.07 4.96
CA ARG A 34 5.82 -7.57 5.96
C ARG A 34 4.39 -7.26 5.54
N ILE A 35 4.14 -6.02 5.15
CA ILE A 35 2.84 -5.58 4.63
C ILE A 35 2.53 -6.34 3.33
N ARG A 36 3.50 -6.47 2.42
CA ARG A 36 3.34 -7.22 1.17
C ARG A 36 2.89 -8.66 1.43
N MET A 37 3.55 -9.39 2.34
CA MET A 37 3.18 -10.76 2.68
C MET A 37 1.72 -10.88 3.10
N ARG A 38 1.27 -10.01 4.01
CA ARG A 38 -0.13 -9.98 4.46
C ARG A 38 -1.11 -9.72 3.32
N LEU A 39 -0.75 -8.82 2.40
CA LEU A 39 -1.59 -8.48 1.26
C LEU A 39 -1.61 -9.57 0.18
N GLN A 40 -0.56 -10.39 0.08
CA GLN A 40 -0.44 -11.47 -0.91
C GLN A 40 -1.50 -12.56 -0.73
N GLU A 41 -1.99 -12.76 0.49
CA GLU A 41 -3.10 -13.67 0.80
C GLU A 41 -4.40 -13.30 0.04
N TYR A 42 -4.55 -12.02 -0.31
CA TYR A 42 -5.74 -11.49 -0.98
C TYR A 42 -5.50 -11.17 -2.47
N GLY A 43 -4.31 -11.45 -3.01
CA GLY A 43 -4.01 -11.25 -4.42
C GLY A 43 -2.59 -10.76 -4.70
N GLN A 44 -2.21 -10.72 -5.99
CA GLN A 44 -0.86 -10.33 -6.38
C GLN A 44 -0.53 -8.88 -5.96
N VAL A 45 0.62 -8.71 -5.34
CA VAL A 45 1.17 -7.41 -4.94
C VAL A 45 2.69 -7.52 -4.81
N GLY A 46 3.41 -6.45 -5.18
CA GLY A 46 4.86 -6.34 -4.99
C GLY A 46 5.23 -5.17 -4.07
N ASP A 47 6.48 -5.12 -3.64
CA ASP A 47 6.96 -4.10 -2.69
C ASP A 47 6.76 -2.66 -3.19
N ALA A 48 7.03 -2.42 -4.47
CA ALA A 48 6.81 -1.11 -5.10
C ALA A 48 5.34 -0.67 -5.02
N ASN A 49 4.40 -1.60 -5.13
CA ASN A 49 2.97 -1.29 -5.05
C ASN A 49 2.60 -0.76 -3.66
N VAL A 50 3.11 -1.42 -2.61
CA VAL A 50 2.92 -1.00 -1.21
C VAL A 50 3.55 0.38 -1.01
N PHE A 51 4.82 0.55 -1.38
CA PHE A 51 5.53 1.82 -1.28
C PHE A 51 4.75 2.98 -1.93
N TYR A 52 4.37 2.83 -3.20
CA TYR A 52 3.66 3.88 -3.93
C TYR A 52 2.24 4.11 -3.42
N TRP A 53 1.56 3.10 -2.89
CA TRP A 53 0.26 3.29 -2.27
C TRP A 53 0.35 4.25 -1.09
N PHE A 54 1.32 4.06 -0.18
CA PHE A 54 1.52 4.95 0.97
C PHE A 54 1.94 6.37 0.55
N GLN A 55 2.85 6.50 -0.43
CA GLN A 55 3.24 7.81 -0.97
C GLN A 55 2.04 8.55 -1.57
N ASN A 56 1.24 7.88 -2.40
CA ASN A 56 0.06 8.46 -3.03
C ASN A 56 -1.01 8.81 -2.00
N ARG A 57 -1.24 7.94 -1.00
CA ARG A 57 -2.22 8.19 0.06
C ARG A 57 -1.86 9.42 0.88
N LYS A 58 -0.59 9.55 1.26
CA LYS A 58 -0.05 10.73 1.96
C LYS A 58 -0.20 12.01 1.14
N SER A 59 0.16 11.97 -0.15
CA SER A 59 0.01 13.12 -1.05
C SER A 59 -1.45 13.56 -1.18
N ARG A 60 -2.37 12.61 -1.35
CA ARG A 60 -3.83 12.91 -1.41
C ARG A 60 -4.38 13.46 -0.10
N SER A 61 -3.89 13.00 1.05
CA SER A 61 -4.29 13.54 2.35
C SER A 61 -3.82 14.99 2.53
N LYS A 62 -2.62 15.35 2.05
CA LYS A 62 -2.10 16.72 2.10
C LYS A 62 -2.87 17.68 1.20
N ASN A 63 -3.23 17.25 0.00
CA ASN A 63 -3.96 18.09 -0.97
C ASN A 63 -5.47 18.24 -0.66
N LYS A 64 -5.98 17.56 0.37
CA LYS A 64 -7.37 17.66 0.83
C LYS A 64 -7.54 18.61 2.03
N GLN A 65 -6.43 19.08 2.60
CA GLN A 65 -6.39 20.26 3.49
C GLN A 65 -6.29 21.52 2.63
#